data_AF-A0A8X6XYU7-F1
#
_entry.id   AF-A0A8X6XYU7-F1
#
_cell.length_a   1.000
_cell.length_b   1.000
_cell.length_c   1.000
_cell.angle_alpha   90.00
_cell.angle_beta   90.00
_cell.angle_gamma   90.00
#
_symmetry.space_group_name_H-M   'P 1'
#
loop_
_entity.id
_entity.type
_entity.pdbx_description
1 polymer ?
#
loop_
_entity_poly.entity_id
_entity_poly.type
_entity_poly.pdbx_seq_one_letter_code
_entity_poly.pdbx_strand_id
1 'polypeptide(L)'
;MGDALILPKITSDLPQFQVDASALNTFKHLKLADINCLQPSPIDILLGADLFGEIMLNRHLNAPEQSINAMESIFEWVALGKTKLYCLRIISNHASYNVVEFQLDKFWQLEELSEAKPFTNKEIACENHFK
;
A
#
# COMPACT_ATOMS: atom_id res chain seq x y z
N MET A 1 14.23 23.43 5.02
CA MET A 1 14.49 22.41 3.99
C MET A 1 14.52 21.10 4.74
N GLY A 2 13.55 20.21 4.49
CA GLY A 2 13.44 18.95 5.24
C GLY A 2 14.46 17.94 4.74
N ASP A 3 15.14 17.25 5.66
CA ASP A 3 16.02 16.14 5.32
C ASP A 3 15.18 14.95 4.82
N ALA A 4 15.56 14.38 3.68
CA ALA A 4 14.88 13.22 3.09
C ALA A 4 15.54 11.92 3.57
N LEU A 5 14.73 10.95 3.99
CA LEU A 5 15.21 9.61 4.29
C LEU A 5 15.39 8.81 3.00
N ILE A 6 16.64 8.51 2.65
CA ILE A 6 16.97 7.68 1.48
C ILE A 6 17.16 6.24 1.96
N LEU A 7 16.24 5.36 1.59
CA LEU A 7 16.33 3.93 1.87
C LEU A 7 16.98 3.20 0.68
N PRO A 8 18.02 2.38 0.88
CA PRO A 8 18.67 1.65 -0.21
C PRO A 8 17.79 0.51 -0.77
N LYS A 9 16.84 0.00 0.01
CA LYS A 9 15.89 -1.05 -0.40
C LYS A 9 14.57 -0.86 0.36
N ILE A 10 13.45 -0.82 -0.37
CA ILE A 10 12.11 -0.59 0.20
C ILE A 10 11.59 -1.85 0.89
N THR A 11 11.78 -3.01 0.27
CA THR A 11 11.38 -4.31 0.84
C THR A 11 12.31 -5.43 0.37
N SER A 12 12.42 -6.50 1.16
CA SER A 12 12.99 -7.78 0.74
C SER A 12 12.25 -8.36 -0.47
N ASP A 13 12.84 -9.38 -1.07
CA ASP A 13 12.23 -10.18 -2.12
C ASP A 13 10.87 -10.74 -1.65
N LEU A 14 9.93 -10.82 -2.59
CA LEU A 14 8.56 -11.25 -2.35
C LEU A 14 8.18 -12.39 -3.31
N PRO A 15 7.39 -13.38 -2.83
CA PRO A 15 7.20 -13.71 -1.42
C PRO A 15 8.54 -14.02 -0.73
N GLN A 16 8.66 -13.80 0.58
CA GLN A 16 9.93 -14.04 1.30
C GLN A 16 10.36 -15.52 1.30
N PHE A 17 9.41 -16.42 1.07
CA PHE A 17 9.62 -17.86 0.97
C PHE A 17 8.85 -18.39 -0.22
N GLN A 18 9.31 -19.52 -0.76
CA GLN A 18 8.58 -20.21 -1.80
C GLN A 18 7.21 -20.67 -1.27
N VAL A 19 6.17 -20.33 -2.02
CA VAL A 19 4.79 -20.73 -1.74
C VAL A 19 4.45 -21.98 -2.54
N ASP A 20 3.76 -22.93 -1.90
CA ASP A 20 3.28 -24.14 -2.58
C ASP A 20 2.29 -23.79 -3.70
N ALA A 21 2.51 -24.32 -4.91
CA ALA A 21 1.66 -24.08 -6.08
C ALA A 21 0.20 -24.50 -5.88
N SER A 22 -0.08 -25.39 -4.93
CA SER A 22 -1.44 -25.75 -4.54
C SER A 22 -2.28 -24.58 -4.04
N ALA A 23 -1.62 -23.51 -3.57
CA ALA A 23 -2.25 -22.26 -3.18
C ALA A 23 -3.06 -21.62 -4.32
N LEU A 24 -2.63 -21.81 -5.57
CA LEU A 24 -3.30 -21.25 -6.76
C LEU A 24 -4.09 -22.30 -7.56
N ASN A 25 -4.35 -23.49 -6.99
CA ASN A 25 -5.04 -24.57 -7.71
C ASN A 25 -6.40 -24.13 -8.30
N THR A 26 -7.18 -23.33 -7.56
CA THR A 26 -8.48 -22.81 -8.04
C THR A 26 -8.33 -21.85 -9.21
N PHE A 27 -7.18 -21.20 -9.33
CA PHE A 27 -6.89 -20.15 -10.30
C PHE A 27 -5.97 -20.60 -11.45
N LYS A 28 -5.70 -21.90 -11.60
CA LYS A 28 -4.86 -22.45 -12.69
C LYS A 28 -5.31 -22.10 -14.11
N HIS A 29 -6.59 -21.78 -14.27
CA HIS A 29 -7.19 -21.39 -15.54
C HIS A 29 -6.99 -19.90 -15.86
N LEU A 30 -6.46 -19.11 -14.91
CA LEU A 30 -6.19 -17.69 -15.09
C LEU A 30 -4.75 -17.49 -15.57
N LYS A 31 -4.57 -16.49 -16.44
CA LYS A 31 -3.25 -15.98 -16.77
C LYS A 31 -2.85 -14.97 -15.68
N LEU A 32 -1.83 -15.29 -14.92
CA LEU A 32 -1.33 -14.40 -13.86
C LEU A 32 -0.46 -13.30 -14.47
N ALA A 33 -0.51 -12.12 -13.86
CA ALA A 33 0.35 -10.99 -14.21
C ALA A 33 1.84 -11.29 -14.01
N ASP A 34 2.14 -12.11 -12.99
CA ASP A 34 3.45 -12.65 -12.73
C ASP A 34 3.36 -14.19 -12.57
N ILE A 35 4.00 -14.91 -13.49
CA ILE A 35 4.05 -16.38 -13.50
C ILE A 35 4.89 -16.94 -12.34
N ASN A 36 5.81 -16.14 -11.80
CA ASN A 36 6.74 -16.52 -10.75
C ASN A 36 6.33 -15.98 -9.38
N CYS A 37 5.10 -15.49 -9.20
CA CYS A 37 4.61 -14.83 -7.97
C CYS A 37 4.61 -15.72 -6.71
N LEU A 38 4.95 -17.00 -6.84
CA LEU A 38 5.09 -17.96 -5.76
C LEU A 38 6.55 -18.21 -5.36
N GLN A 39 7.52 -17.65 -6.08
CA GLN A 39 8.96 -17.78 -5.86
C GLN A 39 9.52 -16.46 -5.31
N PRO A 40 10.42 -16.49 -4.33
CA PRO A 40 11.09 -15.27 -3.88
C PRO A 40 11.82 -14.58 -5.03
N SER A 41 11.43 -13.34 -5.31
CA SER A 41 12.02 -12.52 -6.37
C SER A 41 12.11 -11.05 -5.93
N PRO A 42 13.10 -10.28 -6.41
CA PRO A 42 13.08 -8.83 -6.28
C PRO A 42 11.84 -8.23 -6.96
N ILE A 43 11.45 -7.03 -6.52
CA ILE A 43 10.42 -6.23 -7.18
C ILE A 43 11.04 -5.50 -8.36
N ASP A 44 10.50 -5.73 -9.57
CA ASP A 44 10.95 -5.05 -10.78
C ASP A 44 10.41 -3.61 -10.89
N ILE A 45 9.14 -3.41 -10.49
CA ILE A 45 8.42 -2.13 -10.63
C ILE A 45 7.61 -1.85 -9.38
N LEU A 46 7.72 -0.62 -8.86
CA LEU A 46 6.84 -0.08 -7.83
C LEU A 46 5.86 0.89 -8.47
N LEU A 47 4.56 0.60 -8.31
CA LEU A 47 3.48 1.42 -8.86
C LEU A 47 2.89 2.29 -7.75
N GLY A 48 2.66 3.56 -8.06
CA GLY A 48 2.01 4.50 -7.15
C GLY A 48 0.54 4.14 -6.92
N ALA A 49 0.04 4.44 -5.72
CA ALA A 49 -1.35 4.16 -5.35
C ALA A 49 -2.36 5.01 -6.13
N ASP A 50 -1.93 6.16 -6.64
CA ASP A 50 -2.67 7.01 -7.57
C ASP A 50 -3.07 6.29 -8.86
N LEU A 51 -2.26 5.32 -9.31
CA LEU A 51 -2.55 4.52 -10.51
C LEU A 51 -3.49 3.35 -10.25
N PHE A 52 -3.87 3.08 -8.99
CA PHE A 52 -4.66 1.89 -8.64
C PHE A 52 -5.96 1.79 -9.43
N GLY A 53 -6.68 2.90 -9.59
CA GLY A 53 -7.95 2.95 -10.32
C GLY A 53 -7.82 2.77 -11.84
N GLU A 54 -6.62 2.95 -12.38
CA GLU A 54 -6.32 2.77 -13.81
C GLU A 54 -5.82 1.34 -14.10
N ILE A 55 -5.12 0.73 -13.13
CA ILE A 55 -4.51 -0.60 -13.28
C ILE A 55 -5.51 -1.70 -12.98
N MET A 56 -6.30 -1.57 -11.90
CA MET A 56 -7.21 -2.62 -11.46
C MET A 56 -8.53 -2.58 -12.23
N LEU A 57 -9.01 -3.75 -12.63
CA LEU A 57 -10.27 -3.93 -13.35
C LEU A 57 -11.36 -4.47 -12.42
N ASN A 58 -12.60 -4.53 -12.93
CA ASN A 58 -13.79 -4.81 -12.12
C ASN A 58 -13.99 -6.29 -11.75
N ARG A 59 -13.19 -7.21 -12.30
CA ARG A 59 -13.38 -8.65 -12.08
C ARG A 59 -12.57 -9.14 -10.88
N HIS A 60 -13.27 -9.75 -9.93
CA HIS A 60 -12.70 -10.35 -8.73
C HIS A 60 -13.23 -11.77 -8.56
N LEU A 61 -12.35 -12.70 -8.25
CA LEU A 61 -12.68 -14.09 -7.95
C LEU A 61 -12.18 -14.42 -6.55
N ASN A 62 -13.09 -14.86 -5.69
CA ASN A 62 -12.76 -15.18 -4.29
C ASN A 62 -12.66 -16.70 -4.12
N ALA A 63 -11.59 -17.19 -3.50
CA ALA A 63 -11.45 -18.58 -3.08
C ALA A 63 -11.27 -18.64 -1.55
N PRO A 64 -12.36 -18.49 -0.77
CA PRO A 64 -12.29 -18.38 0.68
C PRO A 64 -11.64 -19.60 1.35
N GLU A 65 -11.84 -20.81 0.81
CA GLU A 65 -11.22 -22.04 1.32
C GLU A 65 -9.69 -22.04 1.24
N GLN A 66 -9.13 -21.27 0.30
CA GLN A 66 -7.69 -21.12 0.09
C GLN A 66 -7.14 -19.83 0.67
N SER A 67 -8.00 -18.94 1.18
CA SER A 67 -7.64 -17.60 1.67
C SER A 67 -6.88 -16.76 0.64
N ILE A 68 -7.14 -17.02 -0.65
CA ILE A 68 -6.56 -16.32 -1.80
C ILE A 68 -7.70 -15.86 -2.71
N ASN A 69 -7.57 -14.63 -3.18
CA ASN A 69 -8.45 -14.00 -4.16
C ASN A 69 -7.62 -13.70 -5.41
N ALA A 70 -8.29 -13.58 -6.55
CA ALA A 70 -7.70 -13.11 -7.79
C ALA A 70 -8.42 -11.83 -8.25
N MET A 71 -7.67 -10.82 -8.65
CA MET A 71 -8.19 -9.55 -9.16
C MET A 71 -7.65 -9.32 -10.55
N GLU A 72 -8.52 -9.00 -11.50
CA GLU A 72 -8.11 -8.69 -12.86
C GLU A 72 -7.48 -7.29 -12.90
N SER A 73 -6.40 -7.14 -13.67
CA SER A 73 -5.73 -5.86 -13.91
C SER A 73 -5.41 -5.73 -15.41
N ILE A 74 -4.96 -4.56 -15.84
CA ILE A 74 -4.44 -4.36 -17.21
C ILE A 74 -3.23 -5.26 -17.52
N PHE A 75 -2.57 -5.79 -16.50
CA PHE A 75 -1.45 -6.72 -16.61
C PHE A 75 -1.86 -8.18 -16.45
N GLU A 76 -3.15 -8.52 -16.58
CA GLU A 76 -3.74 -9.83 -16.28
C GLU A 76 -4.02 -10.02 -14.76
N TRP A 77 -4.18 -11.26 -14.30
CA TRP A 77 -4.71 -11.55 -12.96
C TRP A 77 -3.65 -11.45 -11.86
N VAL A 78 -3.97 -10.70 -10.81
CA VAL A 78 -3.16 -10.57 -9.60
C VAL A 78 -3.73 -11.49 -8.52
N ALA A 79 -2.89 -12.39 -7.99
CA ALA A 79 -3.25 -13.23 -6.84
C ALA A 79 -2.92 -12.50 -5.53
N LEU A 80 -3.89 -12.46 -4.61
CA LEU A 80 -3.82 -11.71 -3.37
C LEU A 80 -4.35 -12.57 -2.24
N GLY A 81 -3.61 -12.70 -1.15
CA GLY A 81 -4.12 -13.46 -0.01
C GLY A 81 -3.05 -13.94 0.95
N LYS A 82 -3.51 -14.75 1.89
CA LYS A 82 -2.65 -15.37 2.90
C LYS A 82 -2.41 -16.81 2.49
N THR A 83 -1.15 -17.18 2.36
CA THR A 83 -0.78 -18.60 2.29
C THR A 83 -0.73 -19.19 3.71
N LYS A 84 -0.94 -20.50 3.85
CA LYS A 84 -0.92 -21.23 5.14
C LYS A 84 0.48 -21.36 5.76
N LEU A 85 1.46 -20.62 5.25
CA LEU A 85 2.79 -20.59 5.84
C LEU A 85 2.73 -19.84 7.17
N TYR A 86 2.87 -20.61 8.26
CA TYR A 86 3.14 -20.09 9.58
C TYR A 86 4.57 -19.54 9.58
N CYS A 87 4.74 -18.30 9.14
CA CYS A 87 6.00 -17.63 9.35
C CYS A 87 6.13 -17.36 10.85
N LEU A 88 7.07 -18.03 11.53
CA LEU A 88 7.42 -17.75 12.93
C LEU A 88 8.07 -16.36 13.09
N ARG A 89 8.29 -15.63 11.99
CA ARG A 89 9.00 -14.35 11.97
C ARG A 89 8.27 -13.34 11.07
N ILE A 90 7.44 -12.50 11.68
CA ILE A 90 6.90 -11.31 11.01
C ILE A 90 8.06 -10.31 10.89
N ILE A 91 8.55 -10.08 9.68
CA ILE A 91 9.51 -9.01 9.42
C ILE A 91 8.70 -7.77 9.07
N SER A 92 8.50 -6.90 10.06
CA SER A 92 7.97 -5.56 9.84
C SER A 92 9.14 -4.62 9.56
N ASN A 93 9.16 -4.01 8.38
CA ASN A 93 10.18 -3.03 8.05
C ASN A 93 9.73 -1.67 8.61
N HIS A 94 10.21 -1.33 9.81
CA HIS A 94 9.98 -0.01 10.41
C HIS A 94 11.12 0.92 10.02
N ALA A 95 10.83 1.91 9.19
CA ALA A 95 11.72 3.06 9.02
C ALA A 95 11.54 3.97 10.25
N SER A 96 12.33 3.72 11.31
CA SER A 96 12.43 4.59 12.48
C SER A 96 13.65 5.47 12.34
N TYR A 97 13.45 6.78 12.17
CA TYR A 97 14.51 7.77 12.37
C TYR A 97 14.59 8.08 13.87
N ASN A 98 15.76 7.89 14.49
CA ASN A 98 15.96 7.93 15.95
C ASN A 98 15.83 9.32 16.60
N VAL A 99 15.00 10.21 16.05
CA VAL A 99 14.66 11.53 16.62
C VAL A 99 13.14 11.72 16.57
N VAL A 100 12.42 10.72 17.10
CA VAL A 100 10.96 10.59 16.97
C VAL A 100 10.23 11.78 17.59
N GLU A 101 10.63 12.24 18.78
CA GLU A 101 9.87 13.28 19.50
C GLU A 101 9.96 14.66 18.82
N PHE A 102 11.18 15.13 18.52
CA PHE A 102 11.36 16.49 17.99
C PHE A 102 10.90 16.67 16.53
N GLN A 103 10.81 15.58 15.76
CA GLN A 103 10.38 15.64 14.36
C GLN A 103 8.89 15.38 14.16
N LEU A 104 8.22 14.59 15.01
CA LEU A 104 6.75 14.50 14.97
C LEU A 104 6.12 15.86 15.29
N ASP A 105 6.61 16.55 16.32
CA ASP A 105 6.14 17.91 16.65
C ASP A 105 6.33 18.88 15.48
N LYS A 106 7.49 18.83 14.81
CA LYS A 106 7.75 19.67 13.62
C LYS A 106 6.92 19.27 12.40
N PHE A 107 6.68 17.98 12.21
CA PHE A 107 5.84 17.47 11.14
C PHE A 107 4.41 17.97 11.31
N TRP A 108 3.85 17.83 12.52
CA TRP A 108 2.53 18.36 12.84
C TRP A 108 2.47 19.88 12.75
N GLN A 109 3.50 20.62 13.17
CA GLN A 109 3.56 22.08 12.99
C GLN A 109 3.66 22.53 11.52
N LEU A 110 4.21 21.70 10.63
CA LEU A 110 4.34 21.99 9.20
C LEU A 110 3.09 21.61 8.40
N GLU A 111 2.38 20.55 8.81
CA GLU A 111 1.10 20.13 8.22
C GLU A 111 -0.11 20.85 8.83
N GLU A 112 -0.01 21.36 10.06
CA GLU A 112 -1.00 22.28 10.60
C GLU A 112 -1.01 23.55 9.75
N LEU A 113 -2.12 23.72 9.02
CA LEU A 113 -2.47 25.02 8.47
C LEU A 113 -2.44 26.02 9.64
N SER A 114 -1.66 27.08 9.49
CA SER A 114 -1.51 28.16 10.48
C SER A 114 -2.85 28.45 11.15
N GLU A 115 -2.87 28.54 12.49
CA GLU A 115 -4.06 28.88 13.30
C GLU A 115 -4.95 29.83 12.53
N ALA A 116 -6.22 29.43 12.35
CA ALA A 116 -7.19 30.10 11.50
C ALA A 116 -7.05 31.62 11.66
N LYS A 117 -6.67 32.30 10.57
CA LYS A 117 -6.63 33.77 10.56
C LYS A 117 -7.98 34.25 11.09
N PRO A 118 -8.01 35.23 12.01
CA PRO A 118 -9.28 35.80 12.43
C PRO A 118 -10.06 36.19 11.19
N PHE A 119 -11.27 35.66 11.06
CA PHE A 119 -12.12 35.86 9.90
C PHE A 119 -12.17 37.35 9.58
N THR A 120 -11.96 37.68 8.32
CA THR A 120 -12.19 39.04 7.84
C THR A 120 -13.66 39.39 8.04
N ASN A 121 -13.98 40.68 8.17
CA ASN A 121 -15.37 41.13 8.27
C ASN A 121 -16.27 40.63 7.12
N LYS A 122 -15.68 40.34 5.95
CA LYS A 122 -16.39 39.75 4.81
C LYS A 122 -16.75 38.28 5.04
N GLU A 123 -15.84 37.49 5.60
CA GLU A 123 -16.08 36.08 5.91
C GLU A 123 -17.10 35.93 7.04
N ILE A 124 -17.03 36.80 8.07
CA ILE A 124 -18.05 36.86 9.13
C ILE A 124 -19.43 37.20 8.56
N ALA A 125 -19.51 38.16 7.64
CA ALA A 125 -20.76 38.51 6.97
C ALA A 125 -21.31 37.37 6.11
N CYS A 126 -20.43 36.61 5.45
CA CYS A 126 -20.80 35.45 4.64
C CYS A 126 -21.39 34.34 5.53
N GLU A 127 -20.71 33.94 6.59
CA GLU A 127 -21.18 32.93 7.54
C GLU A 127 -22.51 33.31 8.20
N ASN A 128 -22.71 34.58 8.54
CA ASN A 128 -23.98 35.05 9.10
C ASN A 128 -25.12 35.10 8.07
N HIS A 129 -24.81 35.14 6.77
CA HIS A 129 -25.81 35.14 5.70
C HIS A 129 -26.30 33.73 5.36
N PHE A 130 -25.47 32.70 5.56
CA PHE A 130 -25.77 31.31 5.25
C PHE A 130 -26.10 30.44 6.48
N LYS A 131 -26.28 31.06 7.66
CA LYS A 131 -26.83 30.42 8.87
C LYS A 131 -28.35 30.30 8.82
#